data_AF-A0A2E7XE01-F1
#
_entry.id   AF-A0A2E7XE01-F1
#
_cell.length_a   1.000
_cell.length_b   1.000
_cell.length_c   1.000
_cell.angle_alpha   90.00
_cell.angle_beta   90.00
_cell.angle_gamma   90.00
#
_symmetry.space_group_name_H-M   'P 1'
#
loop_
_entity.id
_entity.type
_entity.pdbx_description
1 polymer ?
#
loop_
_entity_poly.entity_id
_entity_poly.type
_entity_poly.pdbx_seq_one_letter_code
_entity_poly.pdbx_strand_id
1 'polypeptide(L)'
;MFDIGFPELLLVSAVALLVVGPDRLPEAVRTLMLWIGRLRRSFTKIKTEIEQEIGADEIRRQINDEVLMGGFGDTKQQIENAIHEADSTITDIKQSTNNPLTSNNPDQDSDGPKQSESGG
;
A
#
# COMPACT_ATOMS: atom_id res chain seq x y z
N MET A 1 -8.48 -7.90 16.03
CA MET A 1 -9.74 -7.87 15.28
C MET A 1 -9.81 -6.63 14.36
N PHE A 2 -8.72 -6.33 13.66
CA PHE A 2 -8.68 -5.36 12.55
C PHE A 2 -7.69 -5.91 11.54
N ASP A 3 -8.06 -7.04 10.93
CA ASP A 3 -7.34 -7.59 9.79
C ASP A 3 -7.71 -6.75 8.56
N ILE A 4 -7.23 -5.50 8.51
CA ILE A 4 -7.37 -4.64 7.33
C ILE A 4 -6.27 -5.03 6.37
N GLY A 5 -6.62 -5.85 5.39
CA GLY A 5 -5.79 -6.16 4.24
C GLY A 5 -5.94 -5.10 3.14
N PHE A 6 -5.14 -5.28 2.09
CA PHE A 6 -5.27 -4.53 0.85
C PHE A 6 -6.71 -4.55 0.27
N PRO A 7 -7.43 -5.70 0.22
CA PRO A 7 -8.78 -5.71 -0.35
C PRO A 7 -9.81 -4.94 0.49
N GLU A 8 -9.72 -4.98 1.83
CA GLU A 8 -10.59 -4.21 2.72
C GLU A 8 -10.36 -2.71 2.54
N LEU A 9 -9.10 -2.28 2.41
CA LEU A 9 -8.77 -0.86 2.18
C LEU A 9 -9.31 -0.38 0.83
N LEU A 10 -9.23 -1.22 -0.21
CA LEU A 10 -9.79 -0.92 -1.53
C LEU A 10 -11.32 -0.80 -1.47
N LEU A 11 -12.00 -1.71 -0.76
CA LEU A 11 -13.45 -1.65 -0.55
C LEU A 11 -13.86 -0.35 0.15
N VAL A 12 -13.18 0.01 1.24
CA VAL A 12 -13.44 1.24 1.99
C VAL A 12 -13.19 2.47 1.11
N SER A 13 -12.11 2.49 0.33
CA SER A 13 -11.81 3.56 -0.61
C SER A 13 -12.91 3.70 -1.67
N ALA A 14 -13.38 2.59 -2.25
CA ALA A 14 -14.46 2.59 -3.22
C ALA A 14 -15.77 3.16 -2.63
N VAL A 15 -16.14 2.75 -1.41
CA VAL A 15 -17.31 3.30 -0.71
C VAL A 15 -17.14 4.78 -0.39
N ALA A 16 -15.96 5.19 0.07
CA ALA A 16 -15.67 6.60 0.34
C ALA A 16 -15.77 7.46 -0.92
N LEU A 17 -15.26 6.97 -2.06
CA LEU A 17 -15.40 7.61 -3.36
C LEU A 17 -16.87 7.70 -3.81
N LEU A 18 -17.70 6.70 -3.51
CA LEU A 18 -19.12 6.71 -3.84
C LEU A 18 -19.91 7.73 -3.00
N VAL A 19 -19.65 7.78 -1.69
CA VAL A 19 -20.40 8.63 -0.75
C VAL A 19 -19.96 10.09 -0.84
N VAL A 20 -18.65 10.32 -0.83
CA VAL A 20 -18.07 11.67 -0.84
C VAL A 20 -17.94 12.20 -2.27
N GLY A 21 -17.72 11.31 -3.23
CA GLY A 21 -17.39 11.64 -4.62
C GLY A 21 -15.88 11.64 -4.86
N PRO A 22 -15.42 11.19 -6.05
CA PRO A 22 -13.99 11.14 -6.39
C PRO A 22 -13.32 12.51 -6.42
N ASP A 23 -14.06 13.56 -6.76
CA ASP A 23 -13.53 14.93 -6.81
C ASP A 23 -13.40 15.57 -5.42
N ARG A 24 -14.23 15.14 -4.45
CA ARG A 24 -14.35 15.80 -3.14
C ARG A 24 -13.54 15.09 -2.04
N LEU A 25 -13.33 13.78 -2.17
CA LEU A 25 -12.45 13.02 -1.27
C LEU A 25 -11.04 13.64 -1.16
N PRO A 26 -10.33 13.97 -2.25
CA PRO A 26 -8.99 14.58 -2.15
C PRO A 26 -9.02 15.94 -1.46
N GLU A 27 -10.09 16.72 -1.64
CA GLU A 27 -10.27 18.02 -0.98
C GLU A 27 -10.51 17.85 0.54
N ALA A 28 -11.33 16.87 0.93
CA ALA A 28 -11.57 16.53 2.32
C ALA A 28 -10.29 16.04 3.03
N VAL A 29 -9.52 15.16 2.39
CA VAL A 29 -8.23 14.68 2.91
C VAL A 29 -7.26 15.83 3.06
N ARG A 30 -7.14 16.72 2.07
CA ARG A 30 -6.29 17.91 2.16
C ARG A 30 -6.67 18.77 3.37
N THR A 31 -7.95 19.02 3.57
CA THR A 31 -8.44 19.80 4.71
C THR A 31 -8.09 19.13 6.02
N LEU A 32 -8.45 17.84 6.18
CA LEU A 32 -8.14 17.07 7.38
C LEU A 32 -6.63 17.06 7.67
N MET A 33 -5.81 16.93 6.62
CA MET A 33 -4.36 16.87 6.73
C MET A 33 -3.73 18.23 7.09
N LEU A 34 -4.30 19.34 6.62
CA LEU A 34 -3.91 20.68 7.07
C LEU A 34 -4.22 20.88 8.56
N TRP A 35 -5.38 20.39 9.02
CA TRP A 35 -5.79 20.49 10.42
C TRP A 35 -4.91 19.64 11.33
N ILE A 36 -4.64 18.37 10.96
CA ILE A 36 -3.74 17.50 11.72
C ILE A 36 -2.30 18.05 11.72
N GLY A 37 -1.85 18.61 10.59
CA GLY A 37 -0.53 19.25 10.48
C GLY A 37 -0.39 20.48 11.37
N ARG A 38 -1.45 21.30 11.45
CA ARG A 38 -1.51 22.46 12.35
C ARG A 38 -1.48 22.02 13.81
N LEU A 39 -2.23 20.97 14.16
CA LEU A 39 -2.26 20.42 15.51
C LEU A 39 -0.89 19.83 15.92
N ARG A 40 -0.25 19.05 15.04
CA ARG A 40 1.11 18.52 15.25
C ARG A 40 2.12 19.64 15.53
N ARG A 41 2.00 20.78 14.83
CA ARG A 41 2.88 21.92 15.04
C ARG A 41 2.66 22.59 16.40
N SER A 42 1.43 22.65 16.88
CA SER A 42 1.11 23.12 18.24
C SER A 42 1.71 22.21 19.32
N PHE A 43 1.58 20.88 19.17
CA PHE A 43 2.22 19.93 20.09
C PHE A 43 3.75 20.04 20.10
N THR A 44 4.36 20.33 18.94
CA THR A 44 5.81 20.50 18.86
C THR A 44 6.28 21.72 19.66
N LYS A 45 5.54 22.84 19.60
CA LYS A 45 5.85 24.05 20.39
C LYS A 45 5.70 23.81 21.89
N ILE A 46 4.61 23.16 22.29
CA ILE A 46 4.36 22.78 23.68
C ILE A 46 5.48 21.85 24.19
N LYS A 47 5.90 20.88 23.37
CA LYS A 47 7.05 20.02 23.68
C LYS A 47 8.32 20.85 23.88
N THR A 48 8.62 21.80 23.00
CA THR A 48 9.81 22.67 23.12
C THR A 48 9.78 23.55 24.37
N GLU A 49 8.62 24.09 24.75
CA GLU A 49 8.45 24.86 25.99
C GLU A 49 8.58 23.98 27.24
N ILE A 50 7.96 22.78 27.24
CA ILE A 50 8.07 21.82 28.34
C ILE A 50 9.51 21.32 28.51
N GLU A 51 10.20 21.01 27.41
CA GLU A 51 11.58 20.50 27.38
C GLU A 51 12.59 21.56 27.89
N GLN A 52 12.20 22.85 27.90
CA GLN A 52 12.98 23.97 28.40
C GLN A 52 12.73 24.30 29.89
N GLU A 53 11.61 23.84 30.48
CA GLU A 53 11.21 24.16 31.86
C GLU A 53 11.11 22.92 32.77
N ILE A 54 10.91 21.71 32.20
CA ILE A 54 10.86 20.41 32.87
C ILE A 54 11.65 19.41 32.00
N GLY A 55 12.85 19.02 32.45
CA GLY A 55 13.79 18.18 31.69
C GLY A 55 13.14 16.93 31.07
N ALA A 56 12.99 16.93 29.75
CA ALA A 56 12.35 15.84 28.99
C ALA A 56 13.28 14.65 28.71
N ASP A 57 14.50 14.64 29.25
CA ASP A 57 15.48 13.58 29.06
C ASP A 57 15.03 12.24 29.67
N GLU A 58 14.22 12.26 30.74
CA GLU A 58 13.67 11.05 31.36
C GLU A 58 12.56 10.39 30.51
N ILE A 59 11.75 11.19 29.80
CA ILE A 59 10.61 10.72 28.99
C ILE A 59 11.08 10.25 27.61
N ARG A 60 12.05 10.93 27.00
CA ARG A 60 12.65 10.51 25.73
C ARG A 60 13.25 9.11 25.80
N ARG A 61 13.85 8.76 26.94
CA ARG A 61 14.51 7.45 27.13
C ARG A 61 13.50 6.31 27.25
N GLN A 62 12.40 6.52 27.96
CA GLN A 62 11.33 5.52 28.08
C GLN A 62 10.58 5.30 26.75
N ILE A 63 10.33 6.37 25.98
CA ILE A 63 9.63 6.26 24.69
C ILE A 63 10.52 5.63 23.61
N ASN A 64 11.82 5.96 23.57
CA ASN A 64 12.72 5.39 22.57
C ASN A 64 12.94 3.88 22.77
N ASP A 65 13.17 3.44 24.01
CA ASP A 65 13.42 2.01 24.26
C ASP A 65 12.18 1.15 23.97
N GLU A 66 10.98 1.65 24.26
CA GLU A 66 9.73 0.88 24.08
C GLU A 66 9.21 0.91 22.63
N VAL A 67 9.31 2.04 21.92
CA VAL A 67 8.83 2.17 20.52
C VAL A 67 9.76 1.47 19.53
N LEU A 68 11.08 1.45 19.80
CA LEU A 68 12.05 0.82 18.90
C LEU A 68 12.01 -0.72 18.98
N MET A 69 11.66 -1.29 20.14
CA MET A 69 11.63 -2.75 20.34
C MET A 69 10.33 -3.42 19.87
N GLY A 70 9.21 -2.68 19.77
CA GLY A 70 7.88 -3.29 19.60
C GLY A 70 7.37 -3.55 18.18
N GLY A 71 8.02 -3.05 17.12
CA GLY A 71 7.46 -3.25 15.77
C GLY A 71 8.25 -2.73 14.57
N PHE A 72 9.33 -1.97 14.77
CA PHE A 72 10.08 -1.41 13.65
C PHE A 72 11.07 -2.41 13.02
N GLY A 73 11.59 -3.37 13.80
CA GLY A 73 12.49 -4.42 13.31
C GLY A 73 11.79 -5.38 12.34
N ASP A 74 10.62 -5.89 12.73
CA ASP A 74 9.84 -6.83 11.92
C ASP A 74 9.25 -6.17 10.67
N THR A 75 8.94 -4.87 10.75
CA THR A 75 8.45 -4.09 9.61
C THR A 75 9.56 -3.83 8.59
N LYS A 76 10.81 -3.62 9.02
CA LYS A 76 11.96 -3.48 8.11
C LYS A 76 12.18 -4.73 7.27
N GLN A 77 12.11 -5.90 7.88
CA GLN A 77 12.31 -7.18 7.17
C GLN A 77 11.21 -7.41 6.11
N GLN A 78 9.96 -7.08 6.44
CA GLN A 78 8.83 -7.20 5.50
C GLN A 78 8.92 -6.19 4.35
N ILE A 79 9.36 -4.96 4.62
CA ILE A 79 9.58 -3.93 3.59
C ILE A 79 10.72 -4.35 2.65
N GLU A 80 11.81 -4.91 3.18
CA GLU A 80 12.95 -5.34 2.38
C GLU A 80 12.58 -6.49 1.44
N ASN A 81 11.78 -7.45 1.93
CA ASN A 81 11.26 -8.54 1.10
C ASN A 81 10.31 -8.03 -0.01
N ALA A 82 9.43 -7.08 0.30
CA ALA A 82 8.51 -6.49 -0.67
C ALA A 82 9.23 -5.67 -1.75
N ILE A 83 10.32 -4.98 -1.40
CA ILE A 83 11.17 -4.25 -2.36
C ILE A 83 11.88 -5.23 -3.30
N HIS A 84 12.40 -6.34 -2.77
CA HIS A 84 13.03 -7.39 -3.58
C HIS A 84 12.05 -8.02 -4.59
N GLU A 85 10.80 -8.27 -4.19
CA GLU A 85 9.76 -8.82 -5.06
C GLU A 85 9.31 -7.83 -6.15
N ALA A 86 9.24 -6.53 -5.81
CA ALA A 86 8.96 -5.47 -6.76
C ALA A 86 10.08 -5.34 -7.82
N ASP A 87 11.35 -5.43 -7.41
CA ASP A 87 12.49 -5.38 -8.34
C ASP A 87 12.49 -6.55 -9.33
N SER A 88 12.16 -7.76 -8.89
CA SER A 88 12.01 -8.91 -9.80
C SER A 88 10.86 -8.71 -10.79
N THR A 89 9.70 -8.24 -10.31
CA THR A 89 8.53 -8.03 -11.17
C THR A 89 8.80 -6.94 -12.23
N ILE A 90 9.48 -5.85 -11.84
CA ILE A 90 9.86 -4.77 -12.76
C ILE A 90 10.90 -5.27 -13.78
N THR A 91 11.82 -6.14 -13.36
CA THR A 91 12.82 -6.74 -14.27
C THR A 91 12.17 -7.67 -15.28
N ASP A 92 11.20 -8.48 -14.87
CA ASP A 92 10.44 -9.38 -15.75
C ASP A 92 9.57 -8.62 -16.75
N ILE A 93 8.98 -7.49 -16.33
CA ILE A 93 8.23 -6.59 -17.22
C ILE A 93 9.17 -5.95 -18.25
N LYS A 94 10.36 -5.50 -17.84
CA LYS A 94 11.38 -4.94 -18.76
C LYS A 94 11.87 -5.98 -19.76
N GLN A 95 11.96 -7.25 -19.36
CA GLN A 95 12.34 -8.33 -20.25
C GLN A 95 11.22 -8.68 -21.24
N SER A 96 9.97 -8.67 -20.78
CA SER A 96 8.79 -8.93 -21.60
C SER A 96 8.48 -7.82 -22.60
N THR A 97 8.94 -6.59 -22.35
CA THR A 97 8.74 -5.42 -23.23
C THR A 97 9.83 -5.25 -24.30
N ASN A 98 10.90 -6.04 -24.28
CA ASN A 98 11.96 -6.01 -25.31
C ASN A 98 11.74 -6.96 -26.51
N ASN A 99 10.65 -7.73 -26.52
CA ASN A 99 10.24 -8.48 -27.71
C ASN A 99 9.14 -7.69 -28.47
N PRO A 100 9.46 -7.01 -29.59
CA PRO A 100 8.43 -6.38 -30.40
C PRO A 100 7.56 -7.46 -31.05
N LEU A 101 6.26 -7.31 -30.84
CA LEU A 101 5.13 -7.98 -31.47
C LEU A 101 5.46 -8.70 -32.79
N THR A 102 5.39 -10.04 -32.79
CA THR A 102 5.14 -10.81 -34.01
C THR A 102 3.88 -11.64 -33.85
N SER A 103 2.89 -11.22 -34.64
CA SER A 103 1.86 -12.02 -35.30
C SER A 103 0.67 -12.51 -34.46
N ASN A 104 -0.34 -11.65 -34.46
CA ASN A 104 -1.72 -11.95 -34.85
C ASN A 104 -1.89 -13.31 -35.55
N ASN A 105 -2.77 -14.19 -35.02
CA ASN A 105 -4.01 -14.56 -35.71
C ASN A 105 -4.99 -15.33 -34.79
N PRO A 106 -6.21 -14.81 -34.53
CA PRO A 106 -7.33 -15.56 -34.01
C PRO A 106 -8.35 -15.84 -35.14
N ASP A 107 -8.16 -16.91 -35.90
CA ASP A 107 -9.23 -17.51 -36.73
C ASP A 107 -9.66 -18.79 -35.99
N GLN A 108 -10.80 -18.81 -35.29
CA GLN A 108 -12.08 -19.21 -35.88
C GLN A 108 -11.90 -20.31 -36.94
N ASP A 109 -12.12 -21.56 -36.54
CA ASP A 109 -13.19 -22.29 -37.20
C ASP A 109 -13.84 -23.30 -36.27
N SER A 110 -15.16 -23.29 -36.33
CA SER A 110 -16.07 -24.15 -35.60
C SER A 110 -16.43 -25.25 -36.57
N ASP A 111 -16.08 -26.51 -36.31
CA ASP A 111 -16.92 -27.59 -36.82
C ASP A 111 -16.71 -28.89 -36.04
N GLY A 112 -17.82 -29.49 -35.61
CA GLY A 112 -17.87 -30.92 -35.36
C GLY A 112 -17.73 -31.69 -36.69
N PRO A 113 -17.64 -33.04 -36.70
CA PRO A 113 -18.65 -33.88 -36.04
C PRO A 113 -18.14 -35.22 -35.44
N LYS A 114 -18.99 -35.75 -34.55
CA LYS A 114 -19.37 -37.17 -34.29
C LYS A 114 -18.47 -38.37 -34.67
N GLN A 115 -18.44 -39.29 -33.68
CA GLN A 115 -18.74 -40.75 -33.72
C GLN A 115 -17.63 -41.79 -34.02
N SER A 116 -17.73 -42.87 -33.22
CA SER A 116 -17.26 -44.27 -33.45
C SER A 116 -15.75 -44.47 -33.59
N GLU A 117 -15.09 -45.53 -33.14
CA GLU A 117 -15.44 -46.87 -32.66
C GLU A 117 -14.16 -47.38 -31.95
N SER A 118 -14.26 -48.05 -30.80
CA SER A 118 -14.13 -49.51 -30.65
C SER A 118 -12.78 -50.11 -31.08
N GLY A 119 -12.21 -50.91 -30.17
CA GLY A 119 -10.87 -51.44 -30.24
C GLY A 119 -10.63 -52.54 -31.27
N GLY A 120 -9.36 -52.93 -31.35
CA GLY A 120 -8.83 -53.94 -32.25
C GLY A 120 -7.41 -53.60 -32.65
#